data_AF-A0ABD6IWQ7-F1
#
_entry.id   AF-A0ABD6IWQ7-F1
#
_cell.length_a   1.000
_cell.length_b   1.000
_cell.length_c   1.000
_cell.angle_alpha   90.00
_cell.angle_beta   90.00
_cell.angle_gamma   90.00
#
_symmetry.space_group_name_H-M   'P 1'
#
loop_
_entity.id
_entity.type
_entity.pdbx_description
1 polymer ?
#
loop_
_entity_poly.entity_id
_entity_poly.type
_entity_poly.pdbx_seq_one_letter_code
_entity_poly.pdbx_strand_id
1 'polypeptide(L)'
;MYVYTMRKARTAHGDKVVLDDVTLSFLPGAKIGVVGPNGMGKSTVLRIMAGLERPTDGEAAPAPGTSVGILEQEPRLDDSATVLGNVEEGVAEIRAALRQYEEVTTRLGAACGAEPQPLLDELGALQDRLDDAGAWDLDSRLEQAMDALRCPPPGTPVAELSGGERRRVALCRLLLSQPDLLLLDEPTNHLDAESVAWLERHLADYPGTVVAVTHWYFLDNVAQWILEIDRGHAYPYEGNYSAYLRARAARLQVEGRKDAKRQKRLAEELAWARSGGKARQARSKARVRHHEQLASEAAGARKLDFEEIQIPP
;
A
#
# COMPACT_ATOMS: atom_id res chain seq x y z
N MET A 1 10.82 12.70 -8.27
CA MET A 1 9.45 12.47 -8.76
C MET A 1 8.81 11.44 -7.83
N TYR A 2 7.54 11.60 -7.43
CA TYR A 2 6.85 10.64 -6.56
C TYR A 2 6.17 9.57 -7.42
N VAL A 3 6.05 8.34 -6.91
CA VAL A 3 5.34 7.25 -7.61
C VAL A 3 3.83 7.31 -7.37
N TYR A 4 3.42 7.82 -6.20
CA TYR A 4 2.02 7.94 -5.80
C TYR A 4 1.85 9.15 -4.88
N THR A 5 0.71 9.84 -4.98
CA THR A 5 0.38 10.98 -4.11
C THR A 5 -1.06 10.90 -3.60
N MET A 6 -1.25 11.18 -2.31
CA MET A 6 -2.54 11.47 -1.68
C MET A 6 -2.54 12.94 -1.24
N ARG A 7 -3.61 13.68 -1.54
CA ARG A 7 -3.78 15.08 -1.16
C ARG A 7 -5.13 15.24 -0.48
N LYS A 8 -5.10 15.59 0.80
CA LYS A 8 -6.29 15.78 1.64
C LYS A 8 -7.29 14.62 1.51
N ALA A 9 -6.77 13.40 1.34
CA ALA A 9 -7.58 12.24 1.04
C ALA A 9 -8.41 11.88 2.27
N ARG A 10 -9.72 11.78 2.05
CA ARG A 10 -10.69 11.39 3.07
C ARG A 10 -11.53 10.24 2.58
N THR A 11 -11.67 9.20 3.40
CA THR A 11 -12.50 8.04 3.10
C THR A 11 -13.28 7.62 4.33
N ALA A 12 -14.59 7.50 4.20
CA ALA A 12 -15.46 6.99 5.23
C ALA A 12 -16.37 5.87 4.70
N HIS A 13 -16.55 4.82 5.50
CA HIS A 13 -17.49 3.73 5.26
C HIS A 13 -18.58 3.79 6.34
N GLY A 14 -19.75 4.32 5.98
CA GLY A 14 -20.79 4.63 6.97
C GLY A 14 -20.27 5.61 8.03
N ASP A 15 -20.40 5.26 9.30
CA ASP A 15 -19.92 6.08 10.42
C ASP A 15 -18.41 5.97 10.68
N LYS A 16 -17.70 5.09 9.96
CA LYS A 16 -16.29 4.82 10.20
C LYS A 16 -15.40 5.57 9.23
N VAL A 17 -14.64 6.53 9.75
CA VAL A 17 -13.59 7.23 9.01
C VAL A 17 -12.33 6.37 8.95
N VAL A 18 -11.87 6.08 7.73
CA VAL A 18 -10.65 5.30 7.45
C VAL A 18 -9.46 6.22 7.24
N LEU A 19 -9.64 7.29 6.46
CA LEU A 19 -8.69 8.38 6.25
C LEU A 19 -9.41 9.71 6.47
N ASP A 20 -8.77 10.65 7.15
CA ASP A 20 -9.27 11.99 7.42
C ASP A 20 -8.16 13.01 7.11
N ASP A 21 -8.35 13.79 6.05
CA ASP A 21 -7.42 14.83 5.56
C ASP A 21 -5.96 14.35 5.41
N VAL A 22 -5.77 13.15 4.84
CA VAL A 22 -4.44 12.55 4.72
C VAL A 22 -3.71 13.05 3.47
N THR A 23 -2.54 13.65 3.68
CA THR A 23 -1.63 14.08 2.59
C THR A 23 -0.31 13.31 2.69
N LEU A 24 -0.02 12.49 1.70
CA LEU A 24 1.15 11.62 1.65
C LEU A 24 1.75 11.57 0.24
N SER A 25 3.04 11.33 0.16
CA SER A 25 3.76 11.16 -1.10
C SER A 25 4.70 9.97 -0.99
N PHE A 26 4.66 9.09 -1.98
CA PHE A 26 5.39 7.83 -2.00
C PHE A 26 6.60 7.98 -2.92
N LEU A 27 7.78 7.63 -2.41
CA LEU A 27 9.02 7.68 -3.18
C LEU A 27 9.17 6.43 -4.06
N PRO A 28 9.73 6.57 -5.28
CA PRO A 28 10.12 5.43 -6.10
C PRO A 28 11.11 4.51 -5.36
N GLY A 29 10.93 3.20 -5.47
CA GLY A 29 11.79 2.19 -4.84
C GLY A 29 11.56 1.98 -3.34
N ALA A 30 10.75 2.80 -2.68
CA ALA A 30 10.52 2.70 -1.25
C ALA A 30 9.81 1.39 -0.86
N LYS A 31 10.23 0.80 0.27
CA LYS A 31 9.60 -0.39 0.87
C LYS A 31 8.83 0.01 2.11
N ILE A 32 7.51 -0.05 2.03
CA ILE A 32 6.61 0.53 3.03
C ILE A 32 5.77 -0.58 3.66
N GLY A 33 5.91 -0.75 4.96
CA GLY A 33 5.05 -1.59 5.78
C GLY A 33 3.86 -0.82 6.33
N VAL A 34 2.64 -1.26 6.05
CA VAL A 34 1.42 -0.64 6.58
C VAL A 34 0.98 -1.38 7.83
N VAL A 35 0.94 -0.66 8.95
CA VAL A 35 0.58 -1.22 10.27
C VAL A 35 -0.60 -0.47 10.87
N GLY A 36 -1.31 -1.12 11.78
CA GLY A 36 -2.43 -0.50 12.47
C GLY A 36 -3.41 -1.54 13.03
N PRO A 37 -4.30 -1.15 13.96
CA PRO A 37 -5.29 -2.06 14.52
C PRO A 37 -6.17 -2.73 13.46
N ASN A 38 -6.70 -3.91 13.79
CA ASN A 38 -7.59 -4.62 12.88
C ASN A 38 -8.86 -3.80 12.61
N GLY A 39 -9.28 -3.84 11.34
CA GLY A 39 -10.43 -3.08 10.88
C GLY A 39 -10.19 -1.58 10.66
N MET A 40 -9.00 -1.01 10.88
CA MET A 40 -8.74 0.43 10.62
C MET A 40 -8.67 0.80 9.12
N GLY A 41 -9.05 -0.12 8.22
CA GLY A 41 -9.13 0.17 6.78
C GLY A 41 -7.81 0.10 6.03
N LYS A 42 -6.82 -0.66 6.52
CA LYS A 42 -5.56 -0.91 5.79
C LYS A 42 -5.81 -1.40 4.36
N SER A 43 -6.65 -2.44 4.21
CA SER A 43 -7.05 -2.95 2.89
C SER A 43 -7.80 -1.91 2.05
N THR A 44 -8.58 -1.02 2.68
CA THR A 44 -9.23 0.10 1.99
C THR A 44 -8.19 1.07 1.42
N VAL A 45 -7.15 1.40 2.17
CA VAL A 45 -6.05 2.24 1.67
C VAL A 45 -5.39 1.61 0.45
N LEU A 46 -5.12 0.30 0.48
CA LEU A 46 -4.54 -0.39 -0.68
C LEU A 46 -5.48 -0.36 -1.89
N ARG A 47 -6.79 -0.55 -1.70
CA ARG A 47 -7.76 -0.43 -2.81
C ARG A 47 -7.83 0.98 -3.40
N ILE A 48 -7.70 2.01 -2.57
CA ILE A 48 -7.60 3.40 -3.06
C ILE A 48 -6.32 3.59 -3.87
N MET A 49 -5.20 3.06 -3.37
CA MET A 49 -3.93 3.10 -4.09
C MET A 49 -3.96 2.36 -5.42
N ALA A 50 -4.69 1.26 -5.50
CA ALA A 50 -4.92 0.50 -6.73
C ALA A 50 -5.92 1.15 -7.69
N GLY A 51 -6.61 2.23 -7.29
CA GLY A 51 -7.69 2.84 -8.08
C GLY A 51 -8.99 2.03 -8.13
N LEU A 52 -9.11 0.97 -7.32
CA LEU A 52 -10.33 0.16 -7.19
C LEU A 52 -11.41 0.87 -6.38
N GLU A 53 -11.01 1.81 -5.53
CA GLU A 53 -11.88 2.63 -4.71
C GLU A 53 -11.44 4.10 -4.82
N ARG A 54 -12.39 5.04 -4.83
CA ARG A 54 -12.07 6.47 -4.82
C ARG A 54 -12.23 7.02 -3.41
N PRO A 55 -11.36 7.95 -2.97
CA PRO A 55 -11.62 8.66 -1.72
C PRO A 55 -12.94 9.43 -1.84
N THR A 56 -13.62 9.60 -0.71
CA THR A 56 -14.86 10.37 -0.61
C THR A 56 -14.61 11.86 -0.84
N ASP A 57 -13.44 12.35 -0.43
CA ASP A 57 -12.98 13.71 -0.68
C ASP A 57 -11.45 13.74 -0.86
N GLY A 58 -10.93 14.80 -1.47
CA GLY A 58 -9.52 14.93 -1.85
C GLY A 58 -9.12 14.10 -3.06
N GLU A 59 -7.81 13.92 -3.25
CA GLU A 59 -7.23 13.27 -4.43
C GLU A 59 -6.26 12.15 -4.02
N ALA A 60 -6.29 11.04 -4.74
CA ALA A 60 -5.34 9.95 -4.61
C ALA A 60 -5.06 9.36 -6.01
N ALA A 61 -3.81 9.46 -6.47
CA ALA A 61 -3.44 9.02 -7.80
C ALA A 61 -1.97 8.58 -7.91
N PRO A 62 -1.67 7.59 -8.75
CA PRO A 62 -0.30 7.29 -9.16
C PRO A 62 0.23 8.41 -10.08
N ALA A 63 1.56 8.48 -10.24
CA ALA A 63 2.15 9.35 -11.24
C ALA A 63 1.76 8.90 -12.67
N PRO A 64 1.70 9.82 -13.65
CA PRO A 64 1.39 9.45 -15.03
C PRO A 64 2.38 8.41 -15.58
N GLY A 65 1.85 7.34 -16.17
CA GLY A 65 2.65 6.24 -16.72
C GLY A 65 3.09 5.19 -15.71
N THR A 66 2.82 5.37 -14.42
CA THR A 66 3.12 4.37 -13.38
C THR A 66 2.13 3.20 -13.44
N SER A 67 2.67 1.99 -13.57
CA SER A 67 1.92 0.75 -13.45
C SER A 67 1.69 0.39 -11.98
N VAL A 68 0.45 -0.03 -11.65
CA VAL A 68 0.06 -0.39 -10.28
C VAL A 68 -0.50 -1.80 -10.29
N GLY A 69 0.03 -2.66 -9.42
CA GLY A 69 -0.47 -4.01 -9.25
C GLY A 69 -0.86 -4.28 -7.79
N ILE A 70 -1.95 -5.01 -7.60
CA ILE A 70 -2.50 -5.33 -6.28
C ILE A 70 -2.74 -6.83 -6.12
N LEU A 71 -2.31 -7.38 -4.99
CA LEU A 71 -2.76 -8.69 -4.53
C LEU A 71 -3.98 -8.51 -3.62
N GLU A 72 -5.15 -8.80 -4.16
CA GLU A 72 -6.40 -8.81 -3.40
C GLU A 72 -6.49 -10.05 -2.49
N GLN A 73 -7.30 -9.97 -1.42
CA GLN A 73 -7.55 -11.12 -0.53
C GLN A 73 -8.19 -12.29 -1.28
N GLU A 74 -9.11 -11.99 -2.19
CA GLU A 74 -9.74 -12.94 -3.10
C GLU A 74 -9.28 -12.60 -4.53
N PRO A 75 -8.22 -13.26 -5.03
CA PRO A 75 -7.68 -12.94 -6.32
C PRO A 75 -8.63 -13.36 -7.45
N ARG A 76 -8.67 -12.52 -8.49
CA ARG A 76 -9.38 -12.82 -9.73
C ARG A 76 -8.44 -13.52 -10.70
N LEU A 77 -8.77 -14.77 -11.01
CA LEU A 77 -8.10 -15.60 -12.01
C LEU A 77 -9.14 -16.04 -13.04
N ASP A 78 -8.69 -16.34 -14.25
CA ASP A 78 -9.53 -16.97 -15.27
C ASP A 78 -9.71 -18.46 -14.93
N ASP A 79 -10.92 -18.82 -14.50
CA ASP A 79 -11.29 -20.19 -14.13
C ASP A 79 -11.31 -21.15 -15.33
N SER A 80 -11.35 -20.63 -16.56
CA SER A 80 -11.30 -21.43 -17.78
C SER A 80 -9.88 -21.80 -18.20
N ALA A 81 -8.87 -21.10 -17.68
CA ALA A 81 -7.47 -21.31 -18.00
C ALA A 81 -6.76 -22.22 -16.98
N THR A 82 -5.56 -22.67 -17.35
CA THR A 82 -4.68 -23.42 -16.45
C THR A 82 -3.92 -22.48 -15.52
N VAL A 83 -3.24 -23.06 -14.52
CA VAL A 83 -2.28 -22.33 -13.68
C VAL A 83 -1.28 -21.58 -14.54
N LEU A 84 -0.64 -22.25 -15.50
CA LEU A 84 0.34 -21.61 -16.37
C LEU A 84 -0.28 -20.48 -17.18
N GLY A 85 -1.46 -20.69 -17.76
CA GLY A 85 -2.14 -19.67 -18.55
C GLY A 85 -2.38 -18.39 -17.74
N ASN A 86 -2.83 -18.51 -16.48
CA ASN A 86 -2.99 -17.36 -15.60
C ASN A 86 -1.65 -16.70 -15.23
N VAL A 87 -0.60 -17.47 -14.94
CA VAL A 87 0.72 -16.91 -14.63
C VAL A 87 1.28 -16.15 -15.84
N GLU A 88 1.11 -16.69 -17.05
CA GLU A 88 1.56 -16.09 -18.31
C GLU A 88 0.86 -14.77 -18.65
N GLU A 89 -0.35 -14.53 -18.15
CA GLU A 89 -1.01 -13.21 -18.28
C GLU A 89 -0.15 -12.09 -17.72
N GLY A 90 0.60 -12.34 -16.63
CA GLY A 90 1.50 -11.37 -16.01
C GLY A 90 2.65 -10.96 -16.93
N VAL A 91 2.98 -11.78 -17.93
CA VAL A 91 4.08 -11.57 -18.87
C VAL A 91 3.59 -11.58 -20.33
N ALA A 92 2.30 -11.36 -20.54
CA ALA A 92 1.67 -11.43 -21.85
C ALA A 92 2.28 -10.44 -22.85
N GLU A 93 2.63 -9.23 -22.39
CA GLU A 93 3.30 -8.22 -23.22
C GLU A 93 4.70 -8.65 -23.64
N ILE A 94 5.47 -9.27 -22.73
CA ILE A 94 6.81 -9.79 -23.02
C ILE A 94 6.72 -10.95 -24.00
N ARG A 95 5.80 -11.90 -23.78
CA ARG A 95 5.54 -13.00 -24.72
C ARG A 95 5.07 -12.50 -26.09
N ALA A 96 4.26 -11.45 -26.14
CA ALA A 96 3.86 -10.85 -27.40
C ALA A 96 5.05 -10.22 -28.14
N ALA A 97 5.93 -9.51 -27.43
CA ALA A 97 7.15 -8.94 -28.01
C ALA A 97 8.10 -10.02 -28.52
N LEU A 98 8.27 -11.15 -27.81
CA LEU A 98 9.06 -12.30 -28.28
C LEU A 98 8.49 -12.88 -29.58
N ARG A 99 7.17 -13.06 -29.68
CA ARG A 99 6.52 -13.52 -30.93
C ARG A 99 6.73 -12.54 -32.09
N GLN A 100 6.63 -11.24 -31.81
CA GLN A 100 6.90 -10.20 -32.83
C GLN A 100 8.35 -10.26 -33.30
N TYR A 101 9.30 -10.44 -32.38
CA TYR A 101 10.71 -10.61 -32.71
C TYR A 101 10.95 -11.83 -33.61
N GLU A 102 10.36 -12.99 -33.29
CA GLU A 102 10.42 -14.20 -34.14
C GLU A 102 9.82 -13.97 -35.53
N GLU A 103 8.71 -13.25 -35.64
CA GLU A 103 8.08 -12.92 -36.92
C GLU A 103 8.96 -11.99 -37.78
N VAL A 104 9.49 -10.93 -37.18
CA VAL A 104 10.37 -9.96 -37.86
C VAL A 104 11.66 -10.65 -38.33
N THR A 105 12.29 -11.46 -37.47
CA THR A 105 13.51 -12.21 -37.83
C THR A 105 13.26 -13.23 -38.94
N THR A 106 12.10 -13.91 -38.93
CA THR A 106 11.70 -14.82 -40.00
C THR A 106 11.52 -14.09 -41.33
N ARG A 107 10.86 -12.92 -41.31
CA ARG A 107 10.67 -12.08 -42.51
C ARG A 107 12.00 -11.55 -43.05
N LEU A 108 12.92 -11.18 -42.16
CA LEU A 108 14.27 -10.75 -42.54
C LEU A 108 15.04 -11.89 -43.21
N GLY A 109 15.01 -13.10 -42.64
CA GLY A 109 15.67 -14.28 -43.23
C GLY A 109 15.07 -14.74 -44.56
N ALA A 110 13.79 -14.48 -44.79
CA ALA A 110 13.10 -14.77 -46.07
C ALA A 110 13.33 -13.68 -47.14
N ALA A 111 13.87 -12.51 -46.77
CA ALA A 111 14.13 -11.43 -47.70
C ALA A 111 15.37 -11.73 -48.55
N CYS A 112 15.18 -12.21 -49.78
CA CYS A 112 16.28 -12.35 -50.74
C CYS A 112 16.65 -10.98 -51.33
N GLY A 113 17.66 -10.28 -50.79
CA GLY A 113 18.18 -9.04 -51.37
C GLY A 113 18.60 -8.00 -50.34
N ALA A 114 18.56 -6.71 -50.72
CA ALA A 114 18.81 -5.61 -49.79
C ALA A 114 17.75 -5.65 -48.67
N GLU A 115 18.20 -5.89 -47.44
CA GLU A 115 17.34 -5.93 -46.26
C GLU A 115 16.57 -4.60 -46.14
N PRO A 116 15.24 -4.62 -45.98
CA PRO A 116 14.48 -3.39 -45.82
C PRO A 116 14.90 -2.71 -44.52
N GLN A 117 15.54 -1.54 -44.59
CA GLN A 117 15.90 -0.72 -43.42
C GLN A 117 14.78 -0.63 -42.36
N PRO A 118 13.48 -0.52 -42.71
CA PRO A 118 12.41 -0.50 -41.72
C PRO A 118 12.32 -1.76 -40.84
N LEU A 119 12.65 -2.94 -41.35
CA LEU A 119 12.64 -4.18 -40.57
C LEU A 119 13.81 -4.25 -39.59
N LEU A 120 14.96 -3.69 -39.97
CA LEU A 120 16.13 -3.59 -39.09
C LEU A 120 15.88 -2.60 -37.95
N ASP A 121 15.24 -1.46 -38.26
CA ASP A 121 14.86 -0.48 -37.26
C ASP A 121 13.82 -1.06 -36.28
N GLU A 122 12.82 -1.79 -36.79
CA GLU A 122 11.82 -2.51 -35.98
C GLU A 122 12.46 -3.58 -35.09
N LEU A 123 13.38 -4.38 -35.64
CA LEU A 123 14.12 -5.40 -34.91
C LEU A 123 14.96 -4.80 -33.78
N GLY A 124 15.66 -3.69 -34.04
CA GLY A 124 16.46 -2.98 -33.04
C GLY A 124 15.60 -2.48 -31.87
N ALA A 125 14.47 -1.82 -32.17
CA ALA A 125 13.55 -1.36 -31.14
C ALA A 125 12.92 -2.51 -30.33
N LEU A 126 12.63 -3.64 -30.97
CA LEU A 126 12.15 -4.85 -30.28
C LEU A 126 13.24 -5.44 -29.38
N GLN A 127 14.48 -5.49 -29.86
CA GLN A 127 15.60 -6.03 -29.10
C GLN A 127 15.86 -5.20 -27.84
N ASP A 128 15.94 -3.87 -27.96
CA ASP A 128 16.12 -2.97 -26.81
C ASP A 128 15.02 -3.19 -25.76
N ARG A 129 13.77 -3.30 -26.21
CA ARG A 129 12.62 -3.56 -25.32
C ARG A 129 12.67 -4.94 -24.65
N LEU A 130 13.12 -5.97 -25.37
CA LEU A 130 13.23 -7.34 -24.85
C LEU A 130 14.39 -7.46 -23.85
N ASP A 131 15.49 -6.76 -24.09
CA ASP A 131 16.62 -6.66 -23.18
C ASP A 131 16.21 -5.96 -21.88
N ASP A 132 15.55 -4.81 -21.97
CA ASP A 132 15.04 -4.06 -20.81
C ASP A 132 14.03 -4.88 -19.97
N ALA A 133 13.21 -5.71 -20.61
CA ALA A 133 12.23 -6.56 -19.94
C ALA A 133 12.81 -7.87 -19.37
N GLY A 134 14.07 -8.18 -19.64
CA GLY A 134 14.68 -9.48 -19.33
C GLY A 134 13.87 -10.62 -19.94
N ALA A 135 13.64 -10.57 -21.25
CA ALA A 135 12.76 -11.53 -21.93
C ALA A 135 13.43 -12.88 -22.22
N TRP A 136 14.76 -12.91 -22.32
CA TRP A 136 15.51 -14.09 -22.76
C TRP A 136 15.56 -15.23 -21.74
N ASP A 137 15.39 -14.92 -20.45
CA ASP A 137 15.32 -15.88 -19.35
C ASP A 137 13.87 -16.06 -18.82
N LEU A 138 12.87 -15.57 -19.57
CA LEU A 138 11.48 -15.51 -19.13
C LEU A 138 10.93 -16.87 -18.65
N ASP A 139 11.16 -17.94 -19.43
CA ASP A 139 10.65 -19.27 -19.08
C ASP A 139 11.32 -19.82 -17.80
N SER A 140 12.63 -19.57 -17.62
CA SER A 140 13.32 -19.96 -16.39
C SER A 140 12.82 -19.15 -15.18
N ARG A 141 12.58 -17.85 -15.38
CA ARG A 141 12.03 -16.97 -14.34
C ARG A 141 10.62 -17.39 -13.93
N LEU A 142 9.77 -17.77 -14.89
CA LEU A 142 8.44 -18.33 -14.66
C LEU A 142 8.52 -19.60 -13.80
N GLU A 143 9.34 -20.57 -14.21
CA GLU A 143 9.52 -21.83 -13.48
C GLU A 143 10.04 -21.59 -12.05
N GLN A 144 11.07 -20.77 -11.89
CA GLN A 144 11.64 -20.43 -10.58
C GLN A 144 10.62 -19.75 -9.66
N ALA A 145 9.83 -18.80 -10.19
CA ALA A 145 8.81 -18.11 -9.39
C ALA A 145 7.67 -19.06 -9.00
N MET A 146 7.23 -19.93 -9.91
CA MET A 146 6.19 -20.92 -9.64
C MET A 146 6.63 -21.94 -8.59
N ASP A 147 7.88 -22.43 -8.68
CA ASP A 147 8.45 -23.37 -7.72
C ASP A 147 8.66 -22.71 -6.35
N ALA A 148 9.24 -21.51 -6.31
CA ALA A 148 9.49 -20.78 -5.07
C ALA A 148 8.20 -20.42 -4.31
N LEU A 149 7.10 -20.17 -5.01
CA LEU A 149 5.78 -19.94 -4.43
C LEU A 149 4.95 -21.22 -4.29
N ARG A 150 5.52 -22.39 -4.59
CA ARG A 150 4.84 -23.69 -4.52
C ARG A 150 3.47 -23.66 -5.20
N CYS A 151 3.45 -23.13 -6.41
CA CYS A 151 2.25 -23.12 -7.26
C CYS A 151 1.86 -24.57 -7.60
N PRO A 152 0.56 -24.85 -7.80
CA PRO A 152 0.12 -26.14 -8.32
C PRO A 152 0.73 -26.42 -9.71
N PRO A 153 0.66 -27.67 -10.19
CA PRO A 153 1.21 -28.03 -11.49
C PRO A 153 0.71 -27.11 -12.63
N PRO A 154 1.58 -26.74 -13.59
CA PRO A 154 1.26 -25.77 -14.65
C PRO A 154 0.00 -26.11 -15.47
N GLY A 155 -0.28 -27.40 -15.69
CA GLY A 155 -1.43 -27.88 -16.45
C GLY A 155 -2.74 -28.00 -15.67
N THR A 156 -2.73 -27.75 -14.35
CA THR A 156 -3.94 -27.87 -13.52
C THR A 156 -4.94 -26.75 -13.86
N PRO A 157 -6.24 -27.05 -14.07
CA PRO A 157 -7.27 -26.04 -14.25
C PRO A 157 -7.44 -25.17 -12.99
N VAL A 158 -7.59 -23.86 -13.14
CA VAL A 158 -7.74 -22.95 -11.98
C VAL A 158 -9.03 -23.19 -11.19
N ALA A 159 -10.09 -23.66 -11.87
CA ALA A 159 -11.37 -23.99 -11.24
C ALA A 159 -11.27 -25.07 -10.15
N GLU A 160 -10.22 -25.90 -10.14
CA GLU A 160 -10.04 -26.98 -9.17
C GLU A 160 -9.21 -26.56 -7.95
N LEU A 161 -8.66 -25.34 -7.95
CA LEU A 161 -7.72 -24.88 -6.94
C LEU A 161 -8.43 -24.43 -5.66
N SER A 162 -7.81 -24.72 -4.52
CA SER A 162 -8.19 -24.11 -3.24
C SER A 162 -7.92 -22.60 -3.23
N GLY A 163 -8.60 -21.86 -2.35
CA GLY A 163 -8.38 -20.40 -2.23
C GLY A 163 -6.93 -20.01 -1.95
N GLY A 164 -6.20 -20.83 -1.17
CA GLY A 164 -4.77 -20.63 -0.91
C GLY A 164 -3.91 -20.84 -2.15
N GLU A 165 -4.19 -21.87 -2.95
CA GLU A 165 -3.50 -22.12 -4.22
C GLU A 165 -3.76 -21.01 -5.24
N ARG A 166 -5.02 -20.57 -5.39
CA ARG A 166 -5.37 -19.43 -6.24
C ARG A 166 -4.60 -18.16 -5.82
N ARG A 167 -4.42 -17.94 -4.51
CA ARG A 167 -3.61 -16.83 -4.00
C ARG A 167 -2.15 -16.92 -4.39
N ARG A 168 -1.53 -18.11 -4.32
CA ARG A 168 -0.12 -18.29 -4.73
C ARG A 168 0.06 -18.07 -6.22
N VAL A 169 -0.87 -18.56 -7.06
CA VAL A 169 -0.87 -18.32 -8.51
C VAL A 169 -1.02 -16.83 -8.82
N ALA A 170 -1.94 -16.13 -8.15
CA ALA A 170 -2.15 -14.70 -8.34
C ALA A 170 -0.95 -13.86 -7.89
N LEU A 171 -0.31 -14.23 -6.77
CA LEU A 171 0.92 -13.60 -6.31
C LEU A 171 2.05 -13.83 -7.33
N CYS A 172 2.20 -15.05 -7.86
CA CYS A 172 3.19 -15.37 -8.90
C CYS A 172 2.98 -14.49 -10.15
N ARG A 173 1.75 -14.45 -10.68
CA ARG A 173 1.37 -13.59 -11.81
C ARG A 173 1.74 -12.13 -11.56
N LEU A 174 1.42 -11.61 -10.37
CA LEU A 174 1.65 -10.21 -10.01
C LEU A 174 3.14 -9.86 -9.87
N LEU A 175 3.94 -10.74 -9.28
CA LEU A 175 5.39 -10.50 -9.14
C LEU A 175 6.08 -10.51 -10.51
N LEU A 176 5.64 -11.40 -11.40
CA LEU A 176 6.18 -11.50 -12.75
C LEU A 176 5.79 -10.32 -13.66
N SER A 177 4.65 -9.67 -13.40
CA SER A 177 4.26 -8.47 -14.15
C SER A 177 5.02 -7.21 -13.75
N GLN A 178 5.83 -7.27 -12.68
CA GLN A 178 6.75 -6.21 -12.23
C GLN A 178 6.18 -4.76 -12.29
N PRO A 179 5.03 -4.47 -11.66
CA PRO A 179 4.50 -3.10 -11.63
C PRO A 179 5.41 -2.11 -10.88
N ASP A 180 5.39 -0.84 -11.26
CA ASP A 180 6.16 0.21 -10.59
C ASP A 180 5.74 0.41 -9.12
N LEU A 181 4.46 0.16 -8.83
CA LEU A 181 3.88 0.18 -7.49
C LEU A 181 3.18 -1.16 -7.20
N LEU A 182 3.76 -1.92 -6.26
CA LEU A 182 3.27 -3.21 -5.81
C LEU A 182 2.53 -3.07 -4.48
N LEU A 183 1.26 -3.47 -4.46
CA LEU A 183 0.37 -3.38 -3.30
C LEU A 183 0.02 -4.79 -2.82
N LEU A 184 0.41 -5.13 -1.59
CA LEU A 184 0.26 -6.49 -1.05
C LEU A 184 -0.57 -6.47 0.22
N ASP A 185 -1.76 -7.06 0.19
CA ASP A 185 -2.56 -7.29 1.39
C ASP A 185 -2.30 -8.70 1.93
N GLU A 186 -1.69 -8.82 3.10
CA GLU A 186 -1.36 -10.08 3.79
C GLU A 186 -0.70 -11.14 2.88
N PRO A 187 0.40 -10.82 2.16
CA PRO A 187 0.95 -11.69 1.12
C PRO A 187 1.55 -13.00 1.64
N THR A 188 1.87 -13.06 2.93
CA THR A 188 2.43 -14.24 3.60
C THR A 188 1.39 -15.31 3.91
N ASN A 189 0.10 -15.00 3.78
CA ASN A 189 -0.96 -15.96 4.07
C ASN A 189 -0.94 -17.12 3.08
N HIS A 190 -1.09 -18.34 3.60
CA HIS A 190 -1.07 -19.59 2.82
C HIS A 190 0.28 -19.92 2.16
N LEU A 191 1.36 -19.24 2.58
CA LEU A 191 2.74 -19.57 2.24
C LEU A 191 3.39 -20.35 3.38
N ASP A 192 4.35 -21.19 3.03
CA ASP A 192 5.22 -21.84 4.01
C ASP A 192 6.49 -21.00 4.28
N ALA A 193 7.29 -21.43 5.25
CA ALA A 193 8.43 -20.64 5.72
C ALA A 193 9.48 -20.39 4.62
N GLU A 194 9.67 -21.35 3.70
CA GLU A 194 10.61 -21.22 2.60
C GLU A 194 10.11 -20.20 1.56
N SER A 195 8.84 -20.30 1.16
CA SER A 195 8.21 -19.36 0.23
C SER A 195 8.18 -17.94 0.80
N VAL A 196 7.94 -17.78 2.12
CA VAL A 196 7.99 -16.48 2.80
C VAL A 196 9.41 -15.90 2.75
N ALA A 197 10.43 -16.69 3.05
CA ALA A 197 11.82 -16.23 3.01
C ALA A 197 12.27 -15.85 1.59
N TRP A 198 11.80 -16.57 0.56
CA TRP A 198 12.01 -16.19 -0.83
C TRP A 198 11.32 -14.86 -1.17
N LEU A 199 10.06 -14.71 -0.76
CA LEU A 199 9.28 -13.49 -1.00
C LEU A 199 9.93 -12.28 -0.31
N GLU A 200 10.43 -12.42 0.91
CA GLU A 200 11.14 -11.35 1.62
C GLU A 200 12.35 -10.86 0.83
N ARG A 201 13.20 -11.77 0.33
CA ARG A 201 14.36 -11.40 -0.51
C ARG A 201 13.92 -10.73 -1.80
N HIS A 202 12.93 -11.30 -2.47
CA HIS A 202 12.40 -10.76 -3.72
C HIS A 202 11.87 -9.33 -3.55
N LEU A 203 11.12 -9.05 -2.49
CA LEU A 203 10.57 -7.71 -2.23
C LEU A 203 11.64 -6.71 -1.78
N ALA A 204 12.69 -7.17 -1.10
CA ALA A 204 13.82 -6.33 -0.73
C ALA A 204 14.58 -5.83 -1.97
N ASP A 205 14.82 -6.72 -2.93
CA ASP A 205 15.54 -6.43 -4.18
C ASP A 205 14.64 -5.87 -5.30
N TYR A 206 13.33 -5.78 -5.06
CA TYR A 206 12.38 -5.31 -6.05
C TYR A 206 12.72 -3.88 -6.52
N PRO A 207 12.74 -3.58 -7.83
CA PRO A 207 13.12 -2.24 -8.30
C PRO A 207 12.06 -1.18 -8.00
N GLY A 208 10.79 -1.55 -8.01
CA GLY A 208 9.65 -0.66 -7.78
C GLY A 208 9.37 -0.34 -6.31
N THR A 209 8.32 0.44 -6.08
CA THR A 209 7.82 0.76 -4.74
C THR A 209 6.92 -0.37 -4.25
N VAL A 210 7.10 -0.81 -3.00
CA VAL A 210 6.30 -1.88 -2.38
C VAL A 210 5.54 -1.31 -1.20
N VAL A 211 4.24 -1.56 -1.13
CA VAL A 211 3.38 -1.24 0.01
C VAL A 211 2.70 -2.51 0.48
N ALA A 212 3.09 -3.02 1.64
CA ALA A 212 2.61 -4.29 2.16
C ALA A 212 1.91 -4.14 3.51
N VAL A 213 0.70 -4.70 3.62
CA VAL A 213 0.01 -4.93 4.89
C VAL A 213 0.34 -6.34 5.34
N THR A 214 1.05 -6.51 6.45
CA THR A 214 1.47 -7.83 6.93
C THR A 214 1.89 -7.79 8.39
N HIS A 215 2.33 -8.93 8.92
CA HIS A 215 2.83 -9.10 10.26
C HIS A 215 4.23 -8.49 10.46
N TRP A 216 4.56 -8.23 11.72
CA TRP A 216 5.77 -7.52 12.14
C TRP A 216 7.09 -8.17 11.72
N TYR A 217 7.17 -9.50 11.65
CA TYR A 217 8.41 -10.22 11.33
C TYR A 217 8.85 -9.99 9.88
N PHE A 218 7.89 -9.96 8.95
CA PHE A 218 8.13 -9.72 7.54
C PHE A 218 8.60 -8.29 7.27
N LEU A 219 8.09 -7.34 8.06
CA LEU A 219 8.42 -5.92 7.90
C LEU A 219 9.83 -5.57 8.38
N ASP A 220 10.45 -6.33 9.28
CA ASP A 220 11.75 -5.95 9.84
C ASP A 220 12.89 -6.13 8.83
N ASN A 221 12.76 -7.06 7.88
CA ASN A 221 13.74 -7.34 6.83
C ASN A 221 13.52 -6.52 5.55
N VAL A 222 12.25 -6.25 5.20
CA VAL A 222 11.89 -5.62 3.91
C VAL A 222 11.62 -4.13 4.05
N ALA A 223 10.96 -3.70 5.14
CA ALA A 223 10.45 -2.34 5.22
C ALA A 223 11.53 -1.34 5.62
N GLN A 224 11.66 -0.30 4.79
CA GLN A 224 12.47 0.87 5.06
C GLN A 224 11.64 2.00 5.69
N TRP A 225 10.31 1.91 5.56
CA TRP A 225 9.35 2.85 6.09
C TRP A 225 8.16 2.09 6.69
N ILE A 226 7.59 2.64 7.76
CA ILE A 226 6.36 2.13 8.37
C ILE A 226 5.29 3.21 8.29
N LEU A 227 4.14 2.87 7.72
CA LEU A 227 2.95 3.70 7.69
C LEU A 227 1.94 3.18 8.72
N GLU A 228 1.80 3.87 9.85
CA GLU A 228 0.79 3.55 10.87
C GLU A 228 -0.54 4.22 10.51
N ILE A 229 -1.58 3.42 10.30
CA ILE A 229 -2.96 3.90 10.16
C ILE A 229 -3.68 3.70 11.50
N ASP A 230 -4.08 4.80 12.11
CA ASP A 230 -4.85 4.79 13.36
C ASP A 230 -5.88 5.92 13.39
N ARG A 231 -7.16 5.54 13.58
CA ARG A 231 -8.30 6.47 13.77
C ARG A 231 -8.39 7.60 12.73
N GLY A 232 -8.28 7.28 11.45
CA GLY A 232 -8.36 8.27 10.36
C GLY A 232 -7.04 8.96 10.02
N HIS A 233 -6.02 8.81 10.86
CA HIS A 233 -4.71 9.41 10.62
C HIS A 233 -3.72 8.39 10.07
N ALA A 234 -2.78 8.89 9.27
CA ALA A 234 -1.68 8.11 8.72
C ALA A 234 -0.35 8.74 9.17
N TYR A 235 0.45 7.99 9.90
CA TYR A 235 1.73 8.43 10.45
C TYR A 235 2.89 7.69 9.77
N PRO A 236 3.70 8.38 8.94
CA PRO A 236 4.90 7.79 8.37
C PRO A 236 6.04 7.80 9.38
N TYR A 237 6.77 6.70 9.45
CA TYR A 237 7.99 6.54 10.22
C TYR A 237 9.09 6.01 9.30
N GLU A 238 10.26 6.64 9.36
CA GLU A 238 11.45 6.15 8.68
C GLU A 238 12.12 5.05 9.52
N GLY A 239 12.52 3.97 8.86
CA GLY A 239 13.16 2.81 9.45
C GLY A 239 12.25 1.58 9.53
N ASN A 240 12.86 0.49 10.00
CA ASN A 240 12.20 -0.80 10.14
C ASN A 240 11.18 -0.84 11.31
N TYR A 241 10.52 -1.97 11.48
CA TYR A 241 9.50 -2.15 12.52
C TYR A 241 10.04 -1.87 13.94
N SER A 242 11.27 -2.28 14.21
CA SER A 242 11.95 -2.00 15.49
C SER A 242 12.19 -0.51 15.75
N ALA A 243 12.49 0.29 14.72
CA ALA A 243 12.59 1.75 14.83
C ALA A 243 11.22 2.39 15.08
N TYR A 244 10.19 1.93 14.36
CA TYR A 244 8.81 2.35 14.55
C TYR A 244 8.32 2.14 15.99
N LEU A 245 8.54 0.96 16.58
CA LEU A 245 8.10 0.70 17.96
C LEU A 245 8.71 1.67 18.98
N ARG A 246 9.99 2.02 18.80
CA ARG A 246 10.68 3.02 19.64
C ARG A 246 10.06 4.41 19.48
N ALA A 247 9.83 4.83 18.23
CA ALA A 247 9.21 6.12 17.93
C ALA A 247 7.77 6.22 18.47
N ARG A 248 6.98 5.16 18.30
CA ARG A 248 5.61 5.06 18.81
C ARG A 248 5.56 5.10 20.34
N ALA A 249 6.46 4.37 21.00
CA ALA A 249 6.54 4.38 22.46
C ALA A 249 6.85 5.79 23.00
N ALA A 250 7.77 6.51 22.35
CA ALA A 250 8.07 7.90 22.70
C ALA A 250 6.85 8.83 22.51
N ARG A 251 6.11 8.68 21.39
CA ARG A 251 4.88 9.45 21.13
C ARG A 251 3.82 9.20 22.21
N LEU A 252 3.54 7.93 22.50
CA LEU A 252 2.54 7.53 23.51
C LEU A 252 2.90 8.03 24.91
N GLN A 253 4.18 8.07 25.28
CA GLN A 253 4.59 8.67 26.55
C GLN A 253 4.31 10.17 26.62
N VAL A 254 4.54 10.90 25.52
CA VAL A 254 4.27 12.34 25.46
C VAL A 254 2.76 12.61 25.51
N GLU A 255 1.96 11.84 24.76
CA GLU A 255 0.50 11.92 24.78
C GLU A 255 -0.06 11.59 26.16
N GLY A 256 0.35 10.47 26.77
CA GLY A 256 -0.08 10.08 28.12
C GLY A 256 0.26 11.12 29.17
N ARG A 257 1.41 11.81 29.06
CA ARG A 257 1.77 12.93 29.94
C ARG A 257 0.86 14.15 29.73
N LYS A 258 0.48 14.46 28.49
CA LYS A 258 -0.47 15.55 28.18
C LYS A 258 -1.86 15.22 28.72
N ASP A 259 -2.32 13.99 28.54
CA ASP A 259 -3.63 13.53 29.00
C ASP A 259 -3.72 13.51 30.52
N ALA A 260 -2.70 13.00 31.21
CA ALA A 260 -2.64 13.02 32.67
C ALA A 260 -2.67 14.45 33.22
N LYS A 261 -1.96 15.39 32.59
CA LYS A 261 -2.04 16.83 32.94
C LYS A 261 -3.43 17.40 32.71
N ARG A 262 -4.08 17.05 31.60
CA ARG A 262 -5.45 17.49 31.27
C ARG A 262 -6.47 16.94 32.27
N GLN A 263 -6.40 15.66 32.59
CA GLN A 263 -7.26 14.99 33.58
C GLN A 263 -7.07 15.60 34.97
N LYS A 264 -5.83 15.84 35.40
CA LYS A 264 -5.55 16.49 36.69
C LYS A 264 -6.16 17.89 36.76
N ARG A 265 -6.03 18.69 35.71
CA ARG A 265 -6.65 20.04 35.64
C ARG A 265 -8.18 19.96 35.75
N LEU A 266 -8.81 19.05 34.99
CA LEU A 266 -10.26 18.85 35.05
C LEU A 266 -10.73 18.38 36.44
N ALA A 267 -9.96 17.50 37.10
CA ALA A 267 -10.27 17.02 38.44
C ALA A 267 -10.15 18.13 39.50
N GLU A 268 -9.12 18.98 39.41
CA GLU A 268 -8.94 20.16 40.28
C GLU A 268 -10.09 21.15 40.09
N GLU A 269 -10.49 21.42 38.84
CA GLU A 269 -11.63 22.28 38.51
C GLU A 269 -12.97 21.70 39.01
N LEU A 270 -13.19 20.39 38.85
CA LEU A 270 -14.38 19.69 39.36
C LEU A 270 -14.44 19.72 40.90
N ALA A 271 -13.30 19.50 41.57
CA ALA A 271 -13.21 19.57 43.02
C ALA A 271 -13.51 20.99 43.53
N TRP A 272 -13.00 22.02 42.85
CA TRP A 272 -13.31 23.42 43.15
C TRP A 272 -14.80 23.72 42.91
N ALA A 273 -15.38 23.28 41.80
CA ALA A 273 -16.81 23.47 41.51
C ALA A 273 -17.71 22.79 42.56
N ARG A 274 -17.31 21.63 43.07
CA ARG A 274 -18.02 20.89 44.15
C ARG A 274 -17.85 21.51 45.53
N SER A 275 -16.77 22.26 45.78
CA SER A 275 -16.48 22.88 47.09
C SER A 275 -17.40 24.03 47.50
N GLY A 276 -18.27 24.51 46.60
CA GLY A 276 -19.44 25.32 46.94
C GLY A 276 -19.20 26.80 47.28
N GLY A 277 -19.89 27.68 46.53
CA GLY A 277 -20.56 28.86 47.08
C GLY A 277 -19.84 30.21 47.06
N LYS A 278 -18.63 30.34 47.63
CA LYS A 278 -18.04 31.69 47.88
C LYS A 278 -17.19 32.28 46.75
N ALA A 279 -16.78 31.48 45.77
CA ALA A 279 -15.94 31.97 44.67
C ALA A 279 -16.75 32.42 43.42
N ARG A 280 -18.08 32.27 43.43
CA ARG A 280 -18.97 32.74 42.34
C ARG A 280 -19.06 34.26 42.21
N GLN A 281 -18.72 35.01 43.26
CA GLN A 281 -18.83 36.48 43.24
C GLN A 281 -17.60 37.20 42.67
N ALA A 282 -16.48 36.51 42.44
CA ALA A 282 -15.20 37.21 42.25
C ALA A 282 -14.76 37.47 40.80
N ARG A 283 -15.26 36.80 39.74
CA ARG A 283 -14.84 37.13 38.35
C ARG A 283 -15.92 36.98 37.26
N SER A 284 -15.93 38.01 36.41
CA SER A 284 -16.82 38.38 35.30
C SER A 284 -17.53 37.27 34.51
N LYS A 285 -18.82 37.51 34.23
CA LYS A 285 -19.72 36.80 33.30
C LYS A 285 -19.06 36.38 31.96
N ALA A 286 -18.01 37.06 31.51
CA ALA A 286 -17.30 36.75 30.28
C ALA A 286 -16.62 35.36 30.30
N ARG A 287 -16.09 34.90 31.44
CA ARG A 287 -15.42 33.59 31.54
C ARG A 287 -16.38 32.40 31.67
N VAL A 288 -17.57 32.62 32.25
CA VAL A 288 -18.62 31.60 32.31
C VAL A 288 -19.17 31.32 30.90
N ARG A 289 -19.31 32.35 30.06
CA ARG A 289 -19.68 32.19 28.64
C ARG A 289 -18.60 31.47 27.84
N HIS A 290 -17.33 31.82 28.04
CA HIS A 290 -16.20 31.09 27.44
C HIS A 290 -16.16 29.61 27.87
N HIS A 291 -16.63 29.30 29.08
CA HIS A 291 -16.74 27.93 29.57
C HIS A 291 -17.93 27.16 28.97
N GLU A 292 -19.11 27.79 28.82
CA GLU A 292 -20.23 27.18 28.08
C GLU A 292 -19.86 26.95 26.61
N GLN A 293 -19.07 27.85 26.03
CA GLN A 293 -18.54 27.71 24.67
C GLN A 293 -17.52 26.56 24.57
N LEU A 294 -16.53 26.48 25.47
CA LEU A 294 -15.56 25.36 25.51
C LEU A 294 -16.21 24.00 25.86
N ALA A 295 -17.24 23.99 26.70
CA ALA A 295 -17.98 22.78 27.05
C ALA A 295 -18.89 22.31 25.90
N SER A 296 -19.47 23.26 25.16
CA SER A 296 -20.19 23.00 23.91
C SER A 296 -19.23 22.55 22.80
N GLU A 297 -18.02 23.11 22.70
CA GLU A 297 -16.97 22.66 21.80
C GLU A 297 -16.44 21.27 22.19
N ALA A 298 -16.32 20.94 23.48
CA ALA A 298 -15.92 19.60 23.93
C ALA A 298 -17.03 18.55 23.78
N ALA A 299 -18.30 18.95 23.89
CA ALA A 299 -19.46 18.08 23.62
C ALA A 299 -19.73 17.93 22.11
N GLY A 300 -19.48 19.00 21.33
CA GLY A 300 -19.45 19.02 19.88
C GLY A 300 -18.27 18.25 19.30
N ALA A 301 -17.10 18.24 19.93
CA ALA A 301 -15.93 17.46 19.51
C ALA A 301 -16.11 15.93 19.62
N ARG A 302 -17.24 15.45 20.16
CA ARG A 302 -17.69 14.06 20.01
C ARG A 302 -18.43 13.80 18.68
N LYS A 303 -18.74 14.86 17.92
CA LYS A 303 -19.35 14.90 16.59
C LYS A 303 -18.76 16.10 15.79
N LEU A 304 -17.63 15.84 15.13
CA LEU A 304 -17.02 16.61 14.02
C LEU A 304 -16.24 17.91 14.34
N ASP A 305 -15.22 18.07 13.49
CA ASP A 305 -14.39 19.24 13.14
C ASP A 305 -13.24 19.65 14.07
N PHE A 306 -12.03 19.23 13.69
CA PHE A 306 -10.77 19.88 14.05
C PHE A 306 -10.13 20.47 12.79
N GLU A 307 -10.67 21.59 12.32
CA GLU A 307 -9.93 22.51 11.45
C GLU A 307 -8.85 23.25 12.26
N GLU A 308 -7.67 23.35 11.65
CA GLU A 308 -6.65 24.37 11.82
C GLU A 308 -6.04 24.60 13.21
N ILE A 309 -4.78 24.15 13.38
CA ILE A 309 -3.80 24.86 14.19
C ILE A 309 -2.78 25.49 13.26
N GLN A 310 -3.04 26.75 12.91
CA GLN A 310 -2.05 27.69 12.38
C GLN A 310 -1.15 28.16 13.52
N ILE A 311 0.18 28.08 13.35
CA ILE A 311 1.15 28.69 14.26
C ILE A 311 1.75 29.91 13.54
N PRO A 312 1.48 31.17 13.98
CA PRO A 312 2.26 32.34 13.62
C PRO A 312 3.51 32.48 14.55
N PRO A 313 4.53 33.25 14.14
CA PRO A 313 5.95 32.89 14.17
C PRO A 313 6.61 32.78 15.56
#